data_AF-A0A430VBG3-F1
#
_entry.id   AF-A0A430VBG3-F1
#
_cell.length_a   1.000
_cell.length_b   1.000
_cell.length_c   1.000
_cell.angle_alpha   90.00
_cell.angle_beta   90.00
_cell.angle_gamma   90.00
#
_symmetry.space_group_name_H-M   'P 1'
#
loop_
_entity.id
_entity.type
_entity.pdbx_description
1 polymer ?
#
loop_
_entity_poly.entity_id
_entity_poly.type
_entity_poly.pdbx_seq_one_letter_code
_entity_poly.pdbx_strand_id
1 'polypeptide(L)'
;MIKAYEIEADWTEVEVLTPGGYNIILSDPEDEVSASESKDGTPSVKVANYMRLNVGSPNTKLYFKSGKKTSIILSDSFFFSNASGGGGGSGSGQLFTNLDPTPVTVGGVTQGTNFQGVSYVDMMTMIFYPYQKPTFTQFSTPKTNFVLGESTGTSIQFTWNTNNQKNIKAGSVNISVDGKTVGSSLAVQGTQSFNISELKLTSQGSKRFTIAMKDIKDSNITRTLDLTWLNAIFYGCNSSETIDEVGIKAMTRLNANSLGRNYQYPTGGYKYIAYPATWPDIASSKDPSTNFDVPLTKLVNVNVTNEHGVSQDYKVYRSHNLLNGSITITIK
;
A
#
# COMPACT_ATOMS: atom_id res chain seq x y z
N MET A 1 -40.08 14.01 13.80
CA MET A 1 -41.24 14.07 12.89
C MET A 1 -41.75 12.64 12.76
N ILE A 2 -42.78 12.26 13.53
CA ILE A 2 -43.32 10.88 13.58
C ILE A 2 -44.64 10.90 12.83
N LYS A 3 -44.78 10.04 11.81
CA LYS A 3 -46.05 9.86 11.09
C LYS A 3 -46.90 8.85 11.85
N ALA A 4 -48.09 9.26 12.28
CA ALA A 4 -49.13 8.36 12.75
C ALA A 4 -49.93 7.85 11.53
N TYR A 5 -50.29 6.57 11.52
CA TYR A 5 -51.25 6.00 10.59
C TYR A 5 -52.49 5.59 11.40
N GLU A 6 -53.66 6.00 10.93
CA GLU A 6 -54.97 5.71 11.51
C GLU A 6 -55.72 4.80 10.51
N ILE A 7 -56.19 3.65 10.97
CA ILE A 7 -57.01 2.72 10.16
C ILE A 7 -58.17 2.27 11.06
N GLU A 8 -59.41 2.48 10.58
CA GLU A 8 -60.66 2.13 11.27
C GLU A 8 -61.15 0.72 10.89
N ALA A 9 -61.59 -0.06 11.87
CA ALA A 9 -62.50 -1.20 11.69
C ALA A 9 -63.13 -1.62 13.03
N ASP A 10 -64.46 -1.80 13.04
CA ASP A 10 -65.30 -2.22 14.19
C ASP A 10 -65.35 -3.75 14.31
N TRP A 11 -64.97 -4.42 15.43
CA TRP A 11 -65.49 -5.75 15.85
C TRP A 11 -65.11 -6.11 17.32
N THR A 12 -65.89 -6.98 17.98
CA THR A 12 -65.85 -7.42 19.40
C THR A 12 -65.31 -8.86 19.58
N GLU A 13 -64.68 -9.15 20.74
CA GLU A 13 -64.20 -10.47 21.26
C GLU A 13 -62.73 -10.90 20.98
N VAL A 14 -61.97 -11.27 22.02
CA VAL A 14 -60.56 -11.71 21.94
C VAL A 14 -60.48 -13.23 22.01
N GLU A 15 -60.19 -13.87 20.89
CA GLU A 15 -59.88 -15.29 20.82
C GLU A 15 -58.38 -15.45 20.50
N VAL A 16 -57.64 -16.19 21.32
CA VAL A 16 -56.21 -16.45 21.11
C VAL A 16 -56.05 -17.85 20.55
N LEU A 17 -55.93 -17.95 19.23
CA LEU A 17 -55.62 -19.20 18.54
C LEU A 17 -54.11 -19.46 18.57
N THR A 18 -53.70 -20.50 19.28
CA THR A 18 -52.33 -21.04 19.17
C THR A 18 -52.35 -22.30 18.29
N PRO A 19 -51.38 -22.47 17.37
CA PRO A 19 -51.22 -23.72 16.64
C PRO A 19 -50.64 -24.76 17.61
N GLY A 20 -51.49 -25.35 18.46
CA GLY A 20 -51.08 -26.32 19.47
C GLY A 20 -52.04 -26.53 20.64
N GLY A 21 -53.09 -25.71 20.82
CA GLY A 21 -54.14 -25.98 21.82
C GLY A 21 -53.73 -25.79 23.28
N TYR A 22 -52.85 -24.85 23.59
CA TYR A 22 -52.51 -24.53 24.98
C TYR A 22 -53.37 -23.39 25.53
N ASN A 23 -53.90 -23.58 26.75
CA ASN A 23 -54.59 -22.54 27.52
C ASN A 23 -53.57 -21.60 28.18
N ILE A 24 -53.81 -20.30 28.10
CA ILE A 24 -53.04 -19.29 28.84
C ILE A 24 -53.71 -19.07 30.20
N ILE A 25 -52.99 -19.33 31.29
CA ILE A 25 -53.43 -19.00 32.65
C ILE A 25 -52.80 -17.67 33.04
N LEU A 26 -53.64 -16.72 33.45
CA LEU A 26 -53.21 -15.46 34.06
C LEU A 26 -53.19 -15.64 35.58
N SER A 27 -52.05 -15.39 36.22
CA SER A 27 -51.93 -15.40 37.68
C SER A 27 -51.10 -14.21 38.14
N ASP A 28 -51.62 -13.44 39.09
CA ASP A 28 -50.88 -12.42 39.82
C ASP A 28 -50.24 -13.04 41.07
N PRO A 29 -48.95 -12.81 41.40
CA PRO A 29 -48.31 -13.41 42.56
C PRO A 29 -48.63 -12.76 43.92
N GLU A 30 -49.22 -11.56 43.98
CA GLU A 30 -49.41 -10.85 45.25
C GLU A 30 -50.81 -10.19 45.37
N ASP A 31 -51.69 -10.89 46.10
CA ASP A 31 -52.95 -10.44 46.72
C ASP A 31 -54.16 -9.98 45.85
N GLU A 32 -55.33 -10.07 46.49
CA GLU A 32 -56.69 -10.23 45.98
C GLU A 32 -57.14 -9.35 44.80
N VAL A 33 -57.69 -10.01 43.77
CA VAL A 33 -58.49 -9.36 42.72
C VAL A 33 -59.81 -8.88 43.31
N SER A 34 -59.89 -7.62 43.74
CA SER A 34 -61.17 -6.98 44.03
C SER A 34 -61.81 -6.49 42.72
N ALA A 35 -62.77 -7.24 42.20
CA ALA A 35 -63.64 -6.78 41.12
C ALA A 35 -64.63 -5.74 41.67
N SER A 36 -64.50 -4.47 41.30
CA SER A 36 -65.57 -3.49 41.52
C SER A 36 -66.49 -3.46 40.31
N GLU A 37 -67.75 -3.84 40.48
CA GLU A 37 -68.79 -3.67 39.45
C GLU A 37 -68.96 -2.18 39.13
N SER A 38 -68.74 -1.81 37.87
CA SER A 38 -69.20 -0.53 37.35
C SER A 38 -70.70 -0.62 37.04
N LYS A 39 -71.45 0.45 37.32
CA LYS A 39 -72.92 0.52 37.22
C LYS A 39 -73.52 0.24 35.83
N ASP A 40 -72.69 -0.01 34.81
CA ASP A 40 -73.12 -0.27 33.44
C ASP A 40 -72.74 -1.70 32.96
N GLY A 41 -72.50 -2.64 33.89
CA GLY A 41 -72.45 -4.07 33.59
C GLY A 41 -71.28 -4.53 32.70
N THR A 42 -70.22 -3.72 32.55
CA THR A 42 -69.00 -4.11 31.83
C THR A 42 -67.84 -4.33 32.82
N PRO A 43 -67.18 -5.50 32.86
CA PRO A 43 -66.03 -5.70 33.74
C PRO A 43 -64.83 -4.90 33.20
N SER A 44 -64.32 -3.98 34.03
CA SER A 44 -63.04 -3.29 33.77
C SER A 44 -62.01 -3.79 34.77
N VAL A 45 -60.92 -4.41 34.30
CA VAL A 45 -59.77 -4.78 35.13
C VAL A 45 -58.77 -3.62 35.11
N LYS A 46 -58.57 -2.97 36.26
CA LYS A 46 -57.39 -2.10 36.47
C LYS A 46 -56.27 -3.00 37.00
N VAL A 47 -55.29 -3.31 36.15
CA VAL A 47 -54.06 -3.97 36.59
C VAL A 47 -53.05 -2.87 36.91
N ALA A 48 -52.71 -2.73 38.19
CA ALA A 48 -51.59 -1.90 38.61
C ALA A 48 -50.33 -2.76 38.50
N ASN A 49 -49.32 -2.25 37.79
CA ASN A 49 -47.94 -2.73 37.77
C ASN A 49 -47.69 -4.06 37.03
N TYR A 50 -47.27 -3.92 35.77
CA TYR A 50 -46.54 -4.88 34.94
C TYR A 50 -47.26 -6.20 34.57
N MET A 51 -47.72 -6.30 33.31
CA MET A 51 -48.02 -7.60 32.70
C MET A 51 -46.73 -8.28 32.21
N ARG A 52 -46.50 -9.53 32.62
CA ARG A 52 -45.51 -10.42 32.00
C ARG A 52 -46.21 -11.42 31.09
N LEU A 53 -45.80 -11.49 29.82
CA LEU A 53 -46.35 -12.42 28.84
C LEU A 53 -45.24 -13.35 28.38
N ASN A 54 -45.38 -14.64 28.66
CA ASN A 54 -44.38 -15.65 28.33
C ASN A 54 -44.79 -16.36 27.03
N VAL A 55 -44.10 -16.07 25.93
CA VAL A 55 -44.41 -16.62 24.61
C VAL A 55 -43.33 -17.61 24.19
N GLY A 56 -43.71 -18.89 24.12
CA GLY A 56 -42.79 -20.00 23.90
C GLY A 56 -42.41 -20.29 22.44
N SER A 57 -42.79 -19.45 21.47
CA SER A 57 -42.50 -19.69 20.04
C SER A 57 -42.05 -18.44 19.28
N PRO A 58 -41.02 -18.51 18.40
CA PRO A 58 -40.43 -17.35 17.71
C PRO A 58 -41.33 -16.57 16.73
N ASN A 59 -42.62 -16.91 16.60
CA ASN A 59 -43.55 -16.24 15.68
C ASN A 59 -44.89 -15.89 16.33
N THR A 60 -44.97 -15.87 17.66
CA THR A 60 -46.23 -15.50 18.33
C THR A 60 -46.48 -14.00 18.17
N LYS A 61 -47.57 -13.67 17.47
CA LYS A 61 -48.06 -12.30 17.33
C LYS A 61 -49.03 -12.01 18.47
N LEU A 62 -48.79 -10.90 19.17
CA LEU A 62 -49.73 -10.35 20.14
C LEU A 62 -50.73 -9.45 19.41
N TYR A 63 -52.00 -9.79 19.53
CA TYR A 63 -53.10 -8.99 19.02
C TYR A 63 -53.89 -8.44 20.21
N PHE A 64 -54.02 -7.12 20.29
CA PHE A 64 -54.86 -6.45 21.28
C PHE A 64 -56.16 -6.03 20.60
N LYS A 65 -57.31 -6.25 21.25
CA LYS A 65 -58.61 -5.81 20.74
C LYS A 65 -59.23 -4.88 21.78
N SER A 66 -59.59 -3.67 21.39
CA SER A 66 -60.21 -2.67 22.28
C SER A 66 -61.52 -2.16 21.69
N GLY A 67 -62.58 -2.17 22.51
CA GLY A 67 -63.94 -1.75 22.15
C GLY A 67 -64.26 -0.26 22.38
N LYS A 68 -63.32 0.55 22.86
CA LYS A 68 -63.37 2.04 22.85
C LYS A 68 -61.96 2.61 22.68
N LYS A 69 -61.84 3.90 22.33
CA LYS A 69 -60.56 4.61 22.16
C LYS A 69 -59.65 4.36 23.36
N THR A 70 -58.75 3.40 23.23
CA THR A 70 -57.62 3.20 24.13
C THR A 70 -56.40 3.72 23.43
N SER A 71 -55.81 4.76 24.00
CA SER A 71 -54.46 5.18 23.64
C SER A 71 -53.52 4.23 24.36
N ILE A 72 -52.69 3.49 23.62
CA ILE A 72 -51.53 2.82 24.23
C ILE A 72 -50.45 3.90 24.36
N ILE A 73 -50.34 4.49 25.55
CA ILE A 73 -49.24 5.39 25.88
C ILE A 73 -48.08 4.50 26.32
N LEU A 74 -47.13 4.29 25.40
CA LEU A 74 -45.85 3.66 25.72
C LEU A 74 -44.96 4.73 26.35
N SER A 75 -45.00 4.86 27.68
CA SER A 75 -43.98 5.60 28.42
C SER A 75 -42.76 4.71 28.52
N ASP A 76 -41.79 4.99 27.67
CA ASP A 76 -40.50 4.33 27.55
C ASP A 76 -40.50 2.95 26.87
N SER A 77 -39.37 2.68 26.23
CA SER A 77 -39.06 1.58 25.32
C SER A 77 -39.71 0.23 25.63
N PHE A 78 -40.44 -0.31 24.65
CA PHE A 78 -41.00 -1.66 24.66
C PHE A 78 -39.91 -2.68 24.29
N PHE A 79 -39.55 -3.57 25.21
CA PHE A 79 -38.56 -4.63 24.96
C PHE A 79 -39.24 -5.99 24.81
N PHE A 80 -39.01 -6.67 23.68
CA PHE A 80 -39.27 -8.10 23.55
C PHE A 80 -38.05 -8.84 24.10
N SER A 81 -38.17 -9.50 25.26
CA SER A 81 -37.19 -10.49 25.70
C SER A 81 -37.69 -11.88 25.34
N ASN A 82 -37.06 -12.53 24.35
CA ASN A 82 -37.23 -13.96 24.14
C ASN A 82 -36.61 -14.68 25.34
N ALA A 83 -37.44 -15.17 26.25
CA ALA A 83 -37.01 -16.08 27.30
C ALA A 83 -36.92 -17.50 26.70
N SER A 84 -35.91 -17.76 25.87
CA SER A 84 -35.53 -19.15 25.59
C SER A 84 -34.65 -19.64 26.74
N GLY A 85 -35.27 -20.32 27.70
CA GLY A 85 -34.56 -21.13 28.68
C GLY A 85 -33.81 -22.25 27.97
N GLY A 86 -32.47 -22.20 28.02
CA GLY A 86 -31.60 -23.20 27.43
C GLY A 86 -30.18 -22.66 27.32
N GLY A 87 -29.32 -23.06 28.25
CA GLY A 87 -27.92 -22.66 28.29
C GLY A 87 -27.21 -22.93 26.96
N GLY A 88 -26.81 -21.85 26.31
CA GLY A 88 -26.09 -21.85 25.05
C GLY A 88 -25.93 -20.40 24.64
N GLY A 89 -24.80 -19.78 25.00
CA GLY A 89 -24.53 -18.38 24.79
C GLY A 89 -24.62 -18.00 23.31
N SER A 90 -25.81 -17.56 22.89
CA SER A 90 -25.97 -16.79 21.67
C SER A 90 -25.59 -15.36 22.03
N GLY A 91 -24.39 -14.95 21.63
CA GLY A 91 -23.86 -13.61 21.80
C GLY A 91 -24.71 -12.59 21.04
N SER A 92 -25.85 -12.22 21.62
CA SER A 92 -26.50 -10.95 21.34
C SER A 92 -25.46 -9.88 21.63
N GLY A 93 -24.86 -9.38 20.56
CA GLY A 93 -23.62 -8.62 20.59
C GLY A 93 -23.75 -7.41 21.49
N GLN A 94 -23.19 -7.50 22.69
CA GLN A 94 -23.02 -6.33 23.54
C GLN A 94 -22.16 -5.35 22.74
N LEU A 95 -22.77 -4.22 22.40
CA LEU A 95 -22.11 -3.14 21.71
C LEU A 95 -21.42 -2.26 22.76
N PHE A 96 -20.19 -1.86 22.45
CA PHE A 96 -19.35 -1.01 23.27
C PHE A 96 -19.34 0.41 22.73
N THR A 97 -19.52 1.36 23.64
CA THR A 97 -19.34 2.79 23.40
C THR A 97 -18.47 3.34 24.52
N ASN A 98 -17.40 4.06 24.20
CA ASN A 98 -16.63 4.82 25.19
C ASN A 98 -17.17 6.26 25.26
N LEU A 99 -17.21 6.80 26.48
CA LEU A 99 -17.56 8.21 26.72
C LEU A 99 -16.40 9.14 26.35
N ASP A 100 -15.18 8.71 26.64
CA ASP A 100 -13.95 9.45 26.35
C ASP A 100 -13.12 8.75 25.26
N PRO A 101 -12.51 9.50 24.32
CA PRO A 101 -11.63 8.92 23.31
C PRO A 101 -10.49 8.11 23.91
N THR A 102 -10.07 7.06 23.20
CA THR A 102 -8.95 6.19 23.63
C THR A 102 -7.69 7.02 23.96
N PRO A 103 -7.14 6.96 25.18
CA PRO A 103 -6.10 7.88 25.62
C PRO A 103 -4.71 7.54 25.07
N VAL A 104 -4.50 6.30 24.60
CA VAL A 104 -3.25 5.81 24.01
C VAL A 104 -3.56 4.84 22.88
N THR A 105 -2.61 4.67 21.96
CA THR A 105 -2.70 3.65 20.90
C THR A 105 -2.51 2.25 21.50
N VAL A 106 -3.45 1.33 21.23
CA VAL A 106 -3.37 -0.08 21.64
C VAL A 106 -3.66 -0.97 20.43
N GLY A 107 -2.66 -1.74 19.99
CA GLY A 107 -2.80 -2.58 18.81
C GLY A 107 -3.12 -1.74 17.56
N GLY A 108 -4.22 -2.04 16.86
CA GLY A 108 -4.69 -1.25 15.71
C GLY A 108 -5.60 -0.07 16.05
N VAL A 109 -5.92 0.15 17.33
CA VAL A 109 -6.74 1.27 17.79
C VAL A 109 -5.83 2.45 18.10
N THR A 110 -5.92 3.52 17.31
CA THR A 110 -5.11 4.73 17.49
C THR A 110 -5.64 5.59 18.64
N GLN A 111 -4.75 6.31 19.32
CA GLN A 111 -5.14 7.36 20.26
C GLN A 111 -6.20 8.30 19.66
N GLY A 112 -7.22 8.67 20.45
CA GLY A 112 -8.32 9.54 20.05
C GLY A 112 -9.48 8.81 19.35
N THR A 113 -9.44 7.49 19.21
CA THR A 113 -10.56 6.72 18.64
C THR A 113 -11.77 6.71 19.58
N ASN A 114 -12.97 6.94 19.02
CA ASN A 114 -14.27 6.77 19.66
C ASN A 114 -14.99 5.54 19.09
N PHE A 115 -15.32 4.59 19.95
CA PHE A 115 -16.22 3.48 19.68
C PHE A 115 -17.66 3.93 19.93
N GLN A 116 -18.53 3.69 18.96
CA GLN A 116 -19.95 4.01 19.05
C GLN A 116 -20.73 2.78 18.59
N GLY A 117 -21.24 2.00 19.54
CA GLY A 117 -22.00 0.79 19.23
C GLY A 117 -21.19 -0.29 18.53
N VAL A 118 -19.90 -0.45 18.88
CA VAL A 118 -18.99 -1.43 18.23
C VAL A 118 -19.01 -2.75 19.00
N SER A 119 -19.16 -3.89 18.34
CA SER A 119 -19.17 -5.18 19.05
C SER A 119 -17.81 -5.47 19.70
N TYR A 120 -17.80 -6.22 20.81
CA TYR A 120 -16.53 -6.64 21.44
C TYR A 120 -15.64 -7.45 20.48
N VAL A 121 -16.24 -8.26 19.59
CA VAL A 121 -15.48 -9.03 18.58
C VAL A 121 -14.78 -8.10 17.60
N ASP A 122 -15.47 -7.06 17.12
CA ASP A 122 -14.87 -6.08 16.21
C ASP A 122 -13.78 -5.27 16.91
N MET A 123 -14.02 -4.85 18.15
CA MET A 123 -13.02 -4.13 18.95
C MET A 123 -11.76 -4.97 19.18
N MET A 124 -11.91 -6.23 19.58
CA MET A 124 -10.78 -7.16 19.71
C MET A 124 -10.09 -7.41 18.38
N THR A 125 -10.84 -7.49 17.28
CA THR A 125 -10.27 -7.62 15.94
C THR A 125 -9.41 -6.41 15.58
N MET A 126 -9.89 -5.20 15.85
CA MET A 126 -9.11 -3.97 15.64
C MET A 126 -7.83 -3.94 16.48
N ILE A 127 -7.88 -4.41 17.73
CA ILE A 127 -6.71 -4.44 18.63
C ILE A 127 -5.69 -5.47 18.14
N PHE A 128 -6.10 -6.72 17.95
CA PHE A 128 -5.17 -7.83 17.71
C PHE A 128 -4.75 -7.99 16.25
N TYR A 129 -5.53 -7.46 15.30
CA TYR A 129 -5.24 -7.53 13.87
C TYR A 129 -5.11 -6.12 13.28
N PRO A 130 -4.08 -5.36 13.70
CA PRO A 130 -3.85 -4.02 13.18
C PRO A 130 -3.65 -4.04 11.68
N TYR A 131 -4.18 -3.00 11.03
CA TYR A 131 -3.99 -2.76 9.61
C TYR A 131 -2.51 -2.80 9.22
N GLN A 132 -2.16 -3.72 8.32
CA GLN A 132 -0.81 -3.86 7.77
C GLN A 132 -0.70 -3.13 6.44
N LYS A 133 0.05 -2.02 6.40
CA LYS A 133 0.21 -1.22 5.19
C LYS A 133 0.93 -2.05 4.09
N PRO A 134 0.41 -2.12 2.86
CA PRO A 134 1.10 -2.80 1.77
C PRO A 134 2.30 -1.97 1.30
N THR A 135 3.27 -2.66 0.71
CA THR A 135 4.51 -2.08 0.17
C THR A 135 4.95 -2.84 -1.08
N PHE A 136 5.72 -2.18 -1.94
CA PHE A 136 6.44 -2.87 -3.01
C PHE A 136 7.72 -3.49 -2.46
N THR A 137 7.78 -4.81 -2.43
CA THR A 137 8.99 -5.57 -2.07
C THR A 137 9.97 -5.66 -3.23
N GLN A 138 9.48 -5.51 -4.47
CA GLN A 138 10.30 -5.48 -5.69
C GLN A 138 9.72 -4.53 -6.74
N PHE A 139 10.60 -3.87 -7.49
CA PHE A 139 10.31 -3.26 -8.78
C PHE A 139 11.61 -3.23 -9.59
N SER A 140 11.69 -4.00 -10.68
CA SER A 140 12.94 -4.22 -11.43
C SER A 140 12.71 -4.48 -12.92
N THR A 141 13.77 -4.32 -13.70
CA THR A 141 13.85 -4.70 -15.12
C THR A 141 15.19 -5.42 -15.39
N PRO A 142 15.33 -6.24 -16.43
CA PRO A 142 16.58 -6.98 -16.69
C PRO A 142 17.82 -6.09 -16.92
N LYS A 143 17.64 -4.88 -17.44
CA LYS A 143 18.75 -3.95 -17.75
C LYS A 143 18.45 -2.53 -17.31
N THR A 144 19.29 -1.97 -16.44
CA THR A 144 19.15 -0.61 -15.91
C THR A 144 20.25 0.34 -16.37
N ASN A 145 21.37 -0.16 -16.88
CA ASN A 145 22.49 0.65 -17.32
C ASN A 145 22.65 0.54 -18.83
N PHE A 146 22.72 1.69 -19.49
CA PHE A 146 22.83 1.85 -20.92
C PHE A 146 24.06 2.69 -21.24
N VAL A 147 24.62 2.51 -22.43
CA VAL A 147 25.66 3.38 -22.97
C VAL A 147 25.00 4.62 -23.55
N LEU A 148 25.66 5.78 -23.54
CA LEU A 148 25.16 6.96 -24.26
C LEU A 148 24.73 6.62 -25.69
N GLY A 149 23.54 7.05 -26.08
CA GLY A 149 22.96 6.77 -27.39
C GLY A 149 22.41 5.36 -27.57
N GLU A 150 22.58 4.46 -26.61
CA GLU A 150 21.94 3.15 -26.62
C GLU A 150 20.42 3.31 -26.43
N SER A 151 19.67 2.49 -27.15
CA SER A 151 18.22 2.41 -27.11
C SER A 151 17.73 1.42 -26.06
N THR A 152 16.63 1.74 -25.38
CA THR A 152 15.89 0.72 -24.60
C THR A 152 15.06 -0.23 -25.47
N GLY A 153 14.97 0.01 -26.78
CA GLY A 153 13.95 -0.58 -27.64
C GLY A 153 12.55 -0.03 -27.34
N THR A 154 11.54 -0.62 -27.98
CA THR A 154 10.13 -0.21 -27.87
C THR A 154 9.34 -1.04 -26.85
N SER A 155 9.98 -1.96 -26.14
CA SER A 155 9.33 -2.80 -25.14
C SER A 155 10.24 -3.03 -23.94
N ILE A 156 9.74 -2.76 -22.74
CA ILE A 156 10.46 -3.00 -21.49
C ILE A 156 9.65 -3.94 -20.60
N GLN A 157 10.31 -4.99 -20.12
CA GLN A 157 9.75 -5.89 -19.11
C GLN A 157 10.01 -5.35 -17.70
N PHE A 158 8.95 -5.26 -16.91
CA PHE A 158 9.03 -4.98 -15.47
C PHE A 158 8.58 -6.20 -14.67
N THR A 159 9.20 -6.39 -13.51
CA THR A 159 8.77 -7.32 -12.47
C THR A 159 8.53 -6.57 -11.18
N TRP A 160 7.40 -6.83 -10.53
CA TRP A 160 7.06 -6.24 -9.23
C TRP A 160 6.41 -7.25 -8.30
N ASN A 161 6.69 -7.09 -7.02
CA ASN A 161 6.12 -7.89 -5.94
C ASN A 161 5.66 -6.96 -4.82
N THR A 162 4.62 -7.39 -4.11
CA THR A 162 4.01 -6.66 -3.00
C THR A 162 3.77 -7.56 -1.79
N ASN A 163 3.70 -6.97 -0.61
CA ASN A 163 3.21 -7.63 0.62
C ASN A 163 1.80 -7.13 1.00
N ASN A 164 1.17 -7.78 1.97
CA ASN A 164 -0.13 -7.40 2.52
C ASN A 164 -1.22 -7.18 1.45
N GLN A 165 -1.27 -8.08 0.46
CA GLN A 165 -2.05 -7.89 -0.78
C GLN A 165 -3.55 -7.67 -0.56
N LYS A 166 -4.12 -8.26 0.50
CA LYS A 166 -5.52 -8.06 0.91
C LYS A 166 -5.84 -6.59 1.20
N ASN A 167 -4.84 -5.78 1.52
CA ASN A 167 -4.96 -4.36 1.84
C ASN A 167 -4.64 -3.45 0.65
N ILE A 168 -4.44 -3.99 -0.56
CA ILE A 168 -4.24 -3.23 -1.79
C ILE A 168 -5.60 -3.03 -2.46
N LYS A 169 -5.90 -1.80 -2.88
CA LYS A 169 -7.11 -1.49 -3.64
C LYS A 169 -7.01 -2.13 -5.04
N ALA A 170 -7.98 -2.98 -5.38
CA ALA A 170 -8.01 -3.67 -6.67
C ALA A 170 -7.93 -2.69 -7.84
N GLY A 171 -7.15 -3.01 -8.86
CA GLY A 171 -6.95 -2.17 -10.04
C GLY A 171 -6.20 -0.86 -9.80
N SER A 172 -5.61 -0.64 -8.62
CA SER A 172 -4.88 0.60 -8.32
C SER A 172 -3.43 0.62 -8.82
N VAL A 173 -2.87 -0.54 -9.18
CA VAL A 173 -1.46 -0.64 -9.58
C VAL A 173 -1.27 -0.04 -10.97
N ASN A 174 -0.32 0.88 -11.08
CA ASN A 174 0.05 1.54 -12.32
C ASN A 174 1.56 1.76 -12.39
N ILE A 175 2.08 1.83 -13.60
CA ILE A 175 3.49 2.17 -13.87
C ILE A 175 3.49 3.41 -14.76
N SER A 176 4.39 4.34 -14.48
CA SER A 176 4.62 5.55 -15.26
C SER A 176 6.10 5.75 -15.54
N VAL A 177 6.41 6.48 -16.61
CA VAL A 177 7.76 6.97 -16.92
C VAL A 177 7.71 8.48 -17.04
N ASP A 178 8.57 9.19 -16.31
CA ASP A 178 8.60 10.66 -16.24
C ASP A 178 7.18 11.28 -16.05
N GLY A 179 6.32 10.61 -15.25
CA GLY A 179 4.95 11.05 -14.96
C GLY A 179 3.88 10.64 -15.99
N LYS A 180 4.24 9.98 -17.10
CA LYS A 180 3.29 9.45 -18.10
C LYS A 180 2.98 7.99 -17.84
N THR A 181 1.72 7.63 -17.71
CA THR A 181 1.27 6.24 -17.48
C THR A 181 1.61 5.35 -18.67
N VAL A 182 2.29 4.23 -18.41
CA VAL A 182 2.61 3.17 -19.38
C VAL A 182 1.87 1.87 -19.10
N GLY A 183 1.39 1.67 -17.87
CA GLY A 183 0.55 0.54 -17.48
C GLY A 183 -0.46 0.96 -16.42
N SER A 184 -1.68 0.47 -16.53
CA SER A 184 -2.80 0.78 -15.62
C SER A 184 -3.55 -0.48 -15.24
N SER A 185 -4.23 -0.43 -14.08
CA SER A 185 -5.05 -1.53 -13.56
C SER A 185 -4.30 -2.87 -13.52
N LEU A 186 -3.02 -2.82 -13.17
CA LEU A 186 -2.15 -3.99 -13.17
C LEU A 186 -2.48 -4.91 -11.99
N ALA A 187 -2.07 -6.17 -12.11
CA ALA A 187 -2.10 -7.11 -11.01
C ALA A 187 -1.22 -6.62 -9.84
N VAL A 188 -1.56 -7.04 -8.62
CA VAL A 188 -0.82 -6.66 -7.39
C VAL A 188 0.62 -7.17 -7.37
N GLN A 189 0.94 -8.15 -8.22
CA GLN A 189 2.28 -8.67 -8.48
C GLN A 189 2.34 -9.21 -9.91
N GLY A 190 3.53 -9.29 -10.48
CA GLY A 190 3.72 -9.94 -11.76
C GLY A 190 4.97 -9.51 -12.51
N THR A 191 5.12 -10.10 -13.68
CA THR A 191 6.11 -9.75 -14.68
C THR A 191 5.37 -9.47 -15.99
N GLN A 192 5.59 -8.28 -16.56
CA GLN A 192 4.90 -7.87 -17.79
C GLN A 192 5.77 -6.94 -18.63
N SER A 193 5.66 -7.09 -19.95
CA SER A 193 6.27 -6.18 -20.92
C SER A 193 5.28 -5.09 -21.33
N PHE A 194 5.77 -3.86 -21.43
CA PHE A 194 5.00 -2.70 -21.86
C PHE A 194 5.62 -2.12 -23.11
N ASN A 195 4.78 -1.87 -24.11
CA ASN A 195 5.19 -1.12 -25.28
C ASN A 195 5.31 0.36 -24.88
N ILE A 196 6.51 0.91 -25.07
CA ILE A 196 6.81 2.30 -24.77
C ILE A 196 7.51 2.93 -25.97
N SER A 197 7.46 4.25 -26.06
CA SER A 197 8.36 4.97 -26.95
C SER A 197 9.80 4.66 -26.56
N GLU A 198 10.65 4.50 -27.58
CA GLU A 198 12.08 4.30 -27.39
C GLU A 198 12.67 5.40 -26.50
N LEU A 199 13.41 4.99 -25.48
CA LEU A 199 14.17 5.90 -24.63
C LEU A 199 15.65 5.81 -25.02
N LYS A 200 16.27 6.99 -25.17
CA LYS A 200 17.68 7.16 -25.51
C LYS A 200 18.14 8.51 -24.98
N LEU A 201 19.33 8.55 -24.38
CA LEU A 201 20.00 9.80 -24.00
C LEU A 201 21.37 9.86 -24.66
N THR A 202 21.68 10.98 -25.30
CA THR A 202 23.00 11.27 -25.90
C THR A 202 23.94 11.97 -24.93
N SER A 203 23.47 12.28 -23.72
CA SER A 203 24.24 12.81 -22.60
C SER A 203 23.97 11.96 -21.35
N GLN A 204 24.90 12.02 -20.38
CA GLN A 204 24.75 11.30 -19.12
C GLN A 204 23.49 11.75 -18.38
N GLY A 205 22.66 10.78 -17.97
CA GLY A 205 21.42 11.05 -17.27
C GLY A 205 20.61 9.79 -17.05
N SER A 206 19.41 9.96 -16.49
CA SER A 206 18.52 8.85 -16.19
C SER A 206 17.08 9.12 -16.60
N LYS A 207 16.33 8.05 -16.87
CA LYS A 207 14.88 8.05 -17.02
C LYS A 207 14.26 7.30 -15.87
N ARG A 208 13.24 7.90 -15.23
CA ARG A 208 12.65 7.36 -14.00
C ARG A 208 11.32 6.70 -14.28
N PHE A 209 11.25 5.42 -13.94
CA PHE A 209 10.00 4.69 -13.84
C PHE A 209 9.49 4.73 -12.41
N THR A 210 8.18 4.91 -12.26
CA THR A 210 7.50 4.88 -10.96
C THR A 210 6.36 3.88 -11.04
N ILE A 211 6.39 2.86 -10.18
CA ILE A 211 5.24 2.02 -9.90
C ILE A 211 4.49 2.60 -8.70
N ALA A 212 3.17 2.66 -8.80
CA ALA A 212 2.30 3.18 -7.75
C ALA A 212 1.11 2.25 -7.51
N MET A 213 0.63 2.22 -6.29
CA MET A 213 -0.63 1.57 -5.90
C MET A 213 -1.32 2.37 -4.80
N LYS A 214 -2.60 2.08 -4.58
CA LYS A 214 -3.35 2.58 -3.42
C LYS A 214 -3.65 1.45 -2.47
N ASP A 215 -3.58 1.73 -1.18
CA ASP A 215 -4.15 0.83 -0.20
C ASP A 215 -5.68 1.00 -0.08
N ILE A 216 -6.32 0.11 0.68
CA ILE A 216 -7.77 0.17 0.96
C ILE A 216 -8.21 1.41 1.76
N LYS A 217 -7.27 2.21 2.28
CA LYS A 217 -7.50 3.50 2.94
C LYS A 217 -7.19 4.69 2.01
N ASP A 218 -7.02 4.44 0.71
CA ASP A 218 -6.70 5.43 -0.33
C ASP A 218 -5.35 6.16 -0.14
N SER A 219 -4.42 5.62 0.67
CA SER A 219 -3.04 6.11 0.70
C SER A 219 -2.29 5.67 -0.55
N ASN A 220 -1.56 6.61 -1.16
CA ASN A 220 -0.63 6.30 -2.25
C ASN A 220 0.64 5.64 -1.71
N ILE A 221 1.12 4.61 -2.41
CA ILE A 221 2.37 3.91 -2.16
C ILE A 221 3.11 3.83 -3.49
N THR A 222 4.40 4.21 -3.51
CA THR A 222 5.19 4.27 -4.74
C THR A 222 6.55 3.60 -4.56
N ARG A 223 7.15 3.18 -5.68
CA ARG A 223 8.55 2.76 -5.77
C ARG A 223 9.11 3.18 -7.12
N THR A 224 10.38 3.53 -7.17
CA THR A 224 11.04 4.03 -8.38
C THR A 224 12.14 3.09 -8.88
N LEU A 225 12.41 3.17 -10.17
CA LEU A 225 13.49 2.47 -10.86
C LEU A 225 14.06 3.41 -11.92
N ASP A 226 15.38 3.62 -11.88
CA ASP A 226 16.06 4.51 -12.83
C ASP A 226 16.80 3.68 -13.89
N LEU A 227 16.55 3.99 -15.17
CA LEU A 227 17.42 3.57 -16.27
C LEU A 227 18.46 4.67 -16.49
N THR A 228 19.74 4.33 -16.51
CA THR A 228 20.84 5.28 -16.52
C THR A 228 21.71 5.12 -17.75
N TRP A 229 21.96 6.23 -18.45
CA TRP A 229 22.89 6.32 -19.57
C TRP A 229 24.25 6.79 -19.06
N LEU A 230 25.25 5.93 -19.24
CA LEU A 230 26.59 6.08 -18.71
C LEU A 230 27.58 6.46 -19.81
N ASN A 231 28.57 7.25 -19.41
CA ASN A 231 29.74 7.51 -20.24
C ASN A 231 30.67 6.30 -20.29
N ALA A 232 31.44 6.16 -21.37
CA ALA A 232 32.56 5.24 -21.39
C ALA A 232 33.81 5.92 -20.80
N ILE A 233 34.60 5.14 -20.08
CA ILE A 233 35.98 5.44 -19.71
C ILE A 233 36.82 4.36 -20.37
N PHE A 234 37.89 4.76 -21.03
CA PHE A 234 38.84 3.84 -21.63
C PHE A 234 40.15 3.92 -20.85
N TYR A 235 40.69 2.79 -20.44
CA TYR A 235 41.96 2.75 -19.72
C TYR A 235 42.74 1.49 -20.08
N GLY A 236 44.07 1.60 -20.11
CA GLY A 236 44.90 0.49 -20.53
C GLY A 236 46.36 0.89 -20.71
N CYS A 237 47.10 0.06 -21.43
CA CYS A 237 48.51 0.29 -21.70
C CYS A 237 48.75 0.47 -23.19
N ASN A 238 49.64 1.41 -23.56
CA ASN A 238 50.10 1.59 -24.93
C ASN A 238 51.57 2.05 -24.91
N SER A 239 52.39 1.55 -25.83
CA SER A 239 53.82 1.91 -25.94
C SER A 239 54.04 3.28 -26.58
N SER A 240 53.09 3.75 -27.40
CA SER A 240 53.16 5.04 -28.06
C SER A 240 53.00 6.19 -27.07
N GLU A 241 53.68 7.30 -27.36
CA GLU A 241 53.57 8.53 -26.57
C GLU A 241 52.31 9.34 -26.86
N THR A 242 51.69 9.09 -28.01
CA THR A 242 50.40 9.63 -28.42
C THR A 242 49.42 8.49 -28.65
N ILE A 243 48.13 8.81 -28.60
CA ILE A 243 47.06 7.85 -28.85
C ILE A 243 45.94 8.55 -29.62
N ASP A 244 45.39 7.86 -30.60
CA ASP A 244 44.26 8.32 -31.39
C ASP A 244 42.96 7.62 -30.93
N GLU A 245 41.85 7.90 -31.63
CA GLU A 245 40.56 7.31 -31.32
C GLU A 245 40.59 5.77 -31.39
N VAL A 246 41.28 5.22 -32.39
CA VAL A 246 41.39 3.76 -32.59
C VAL A 246 42.12 3.12 -31.42
N GLY A 247 43.26 3.71 -31.01
CA GLY A 247 44.01 3.27 -29.84
C GLY A 247 43.20 3.36 -28.56
N ILE A 248 42.41 4.44 -28.37
CA ILE A 248 41.54 4.60 -27.21
C ILE A 248 40.48 3.49 -27.14
N LYS A 249 39.80 3.20 -28.24
CA LYS A 249 38.75 2.18 -28.29
C LYS A 249 39.26 0.75 -28.15
N ALA A 250 40.54 0.51 -28.44
CA ALA A 250 41.19 -0.79 -28.24
C ALA A 250 41.52 -1.08 -26.76
N MET A 251 41.48 -0.07 -25.88
CA MET A 251 41.73 -0.23 -24.45
C MET A 251 40.53 -0.82 -23.69
N THR A 252 40.73 -1.16 -22.42
CA THR A 252 39.65 -1.62 -21.54
C THR A 252 38.60 -0.53 -21.38
N ARG A 253 37.35 -0.87 -21.67
CA ARG A 253 36.20 0.01 -21.52
C ARG A 253 35.49 -0.22 -20.20
N LEU A 254 35.10 0.87 -19.54
CA LEU A 254 34.29 0.89 -18.34
C LEU A 254 33.18 1.92 -18.48
N ASN A 255 31.91 1.51 -18.36
CA ASN A 255 30.79 2.44 -18.37
C ASN A 255 30.56 3.01 -16.96
N ALA A 256 30.48 4.34 -16.84
CA ALA A 256 30.54 5.05 -15.57
C ALA A 256 29.84 6.41 -15.61
N ASN A 257 29.47 6.90 -14.41
CA ASN A 257 28.91 8.24 -14.19
C ASN A 257 29.89 9.20 -13.48
N SER A 258 31.08 8.72 -13.12
CA SER A 258 32.12 9.47 -12.42
C SER A 258 33.50 8.92 -12.77
N LEU A 259 34.55 9.71 -12.51
CA LEU A 259 35.94 9.30 -12.74
C LEU A 259 36.53 8.57 -11.54
N GLY A 260 36.34 9.08 -10.32
CA GLY A 260 37.09 8.63 -9.15
C GLY A 260 36.87 7.15 -8.82
N ARG A 261 37.94 6.35 -8.85
CA ARG A 261 38.00 4.90 -8.55
C ARG A 261 39.42 4.34 -8.72
N ASN A 262 39.55 3.04 -8.48
CA ASN A 262 40.76 2.27 -8.78
C ASN A 262 40.69 1.71 -10.21
N TYR A 263 41.76 1.91 -10.97
CA TYR A 263 41.96 1.36 -12.30
C TYR A 263 43.10 0.35 -12.29
N GLN A 264 42.84 -0.85 -12.78
CA GLN A 264 43.80 -1.95 -12.80
C GLN A 264 44.53 -1.99 -14.14
N TYR A 265 45.81 -1.63 -14.15
CA TYR A 265 46.61 -1.61 -15.37
C TYR A 265 47.45 -2.88 -15.52
N PRO A 266 47.44 -3.51 -16.71
CA PRO A 266 48.35 -4.62 -17.00
C PRO A 266 49.81 -4.15 -17.08
N THR A 267 50.73 -5.11 -17.21
CA THR A 267 52.17 -4.86 -17.40
C THR A 267 52.46 -4.16 -18.74
N GLY A 268 53.55 -3.38 -18.78
CA GLY A 268 54.10 -2.79 -19.99
C GLY A 268 53.50 -1.43 -20.39
N GLY A 269 54.24 -0.68 -21.21
CA GLY A 269 53.78 0.56 -21.82
C GLY A 269 53.51 1.71 -20.85
N TYR A 270 53.03 2.81 -21.42
CA TYR A 270 52.46 3.92 -20.68
C TYR A 270 51.05 3.56 -20.21
N LYS A 271 50.65 4.05 -19.04
CA LYS A 271 49.30 3.85 -18.50
C LYS A 271 48.41 4.98 -18.98
N TYR A 272 47.39 4.65 -19.76
CA TYR A 272 46.47 5.61 -20.36
C TYR A 272 45.12 5.60 -19.66
N ILE A 273 44.51 6.77 -19.54
CA ILE A 273 43.09 6.90 -19.26
C ILE A 273 42.48 7.99 -20.13
N ALA A 274 41.38 7.67 -20.79
CA ALA A 274 40.57 8.60 -21.55
C ALA A 274 39.16 8.62 -20.97
N TYR A 275 38.65 9.81 -20.68
CA TYR A 275 37.32 10.00 -20.12
C TYR A 275 36.66 11.28 -20.67
N PRO A 276 35.34 11.45 -20.58
CA PRO A 276 34.62 12.57 -21.18
C PRO A 276 35.19 13.93 -20.76
N ALA A 277 35.41 14.83 -21.71
CA ALA A 277 35.98 16.15 -21.45
C ALA A 277 35.08 17.06 -20.61
N THR A 278 33.80 16.74 -20.49
CA THR A 278 32.83 17.41 -19.61
C THR A 278 33.10 17.17 -18.12
N TRP A 279 33.88 16.14 -17.77
CA TRP A 279 34.26 15.88 -16.38
C TRP A 279 35.47 16.72 -15.94
N PRO A 280 35.66 16.94 -14.62
CA PRO A 280 36.83 17.65 -14.10
C PRO A 280 38.17 17.02 -14.51
N ASP A 281 39.25 17.80 -14.40
CA ASP A 281 40.60 17.27 -14.52
C ASP A 281 40.94 16.35 -13.33
N ILE A 282 41.85 15.40 -13.54
CA ILE A 282 42.31 14.50 -12.47
C ILE A 282 42.95 15.34 -11.37
N ALA A 283 42.40 15.28 -10.17
CA ALA A 283 42.92 16.03 -9.02
C ALA A 283 44.07 15.27 -8.34
N SER A 284 44.01 13.94 -8.32
CA SER A 284 45.11 13.09 -7.83
C SER A 284 45.13 11.71 -8.50
N SER A 285 46.33 11.16 -8.65
CA SER A 285 46.59 9.82 -9.14
C SER A 285 47.63 9.14 -8.26
N LYS A 286 47.24 8.07 -7.56
CA LYS A 286 48.10 7.40 -6.56
C LYS A 286 48.04 5.88 -6.68
N ASP A 287 49.14 5.22 -6.37
CA ASP A 287 49.13 3.79 -6.11
C ASP A 287 48.49 3.54 -4.72
N PRO A 288 47.37 2.80 -4.63
CA PRO A 288 46.70 2.56 -3.35
C PRO A 288 47.54 1.74 -2.37
N SER A 289 48.53 0.97 -2.84
CA SER A 289 49.35 0.11 -1.98
C SER A 289 50.47 0.87 -1.27
N THR A 290 51.10 1.80 -1.97
CA THR A 290 52.24 2.59 -1.47
C THR A 290 51.86 4.03 -1.11
N ASN A 291 50.69 4.49 -1.54
CA ASN A 291 50.24 5.89 -1.45
C ASN A 291 51.15 6.90 -2.18
N PHE A 292 52.07 6.41 -3.01
CA PHE A 292 52.91 7.25 -3.85
C PHE A 292 52.13 7.79 -5.05
N ASP A 293 52.50 9.00 -5.47
CA ASP A 293 51.91 9.64 -6.63
C ASP A 293 52.36 8.94 -7.90
N VAL A 294 51.40 8.70 -8.79
CA VAL A 294 51.65 8.18 -10.14
C VAL A 294 51.44 9.36 -11.09
N PRO A 295 52.51 10.07 -11.51
CA PRO A 295 52.37 11.29 -12.28
C PRO A 295 51.76 10.99 -13.66
N LEU A 296 50.68 11.72 -13.97
CA LEU A 296 50.00 11.65 -15.27
C LEU A 296 50.19 12.97 -16.03
N THR A 297 50.53 12.86 -17.31
CA THR A 297 50.60 13.98 -18.25
C THR A 297 49.27 14.05 -19.01
N LYS A 298 48.63 15.22 -19.01
CA LYS A 298 47.46 15.51 -19.84
C LYS A 298 47.92 15.70 -21.29
N LEU A 299 47.29 14.97 -22.20
CA LEU A 299 47.51 15.07 -23.65
C LEU A 299 46.39 15.91 -24.30
N VAL A 300 46.47 16.07 -25.62
CA VAL A 300 45.38 16.68 -26.39
C VAL A 300 44.10 15.87 -26.23
N ASN A 301 42.96 16.55 -26.22
CA ASN A 301 41.68 15.87 -26.25
C ASN A 301 41.51 15.13 -27.57
N VAL A 302 40.87 13.96 -27.53
CA VAL A 302 40.56 13.15 -28.70
C VAL A 302 39.05 13.02 -28.83
N ASN A 303 38.51 13.29 -30.02
CA ASN A 303 37.10 13.07 -30.29
C ASN A 303 36.85 11.56 -30.48
N VAL A 304 35.90 11.00 -29.72
CA VAL A 304 35.59 9.57 -29.74
C VAL A 304 34.10 9.37 -30.01
N THR A 305 33.79 8.59 -31.05
CA THR A 305 32.44 8.19 -31.44
C THR A 305 32.13 6.78 -30.98
N ASN A 306 31.12 6.59 -30.14
CA ASN A 306 30.76 5.26 -29.66
C ASN A 306 29.98 4.43 -30.71
N GLU A 307 29.71 3.16 -30.39
CA GLU A 307 28.96 2.22 -31.24
C GLU A 307 27.51 2.65 -31.55
N HIS A 308 27.00 3.69 -30.89
CA HIS A 308 25.66 4.23 -31.07
C HIS A 308 25.66 5.61 -31.77
N GLY A 309 26.80 6.01 -32.34
CA GLY A 309 26.95 7.24 -33.12
C GLY A 309 27.03 8.52 -32.27
N VAL A 310 27.26 8.42 -30.96
CA VAL A 310 27.47 9.59 -30.10
C VAL A 310 28.95 9.93 -30.08
N SER A 311 29.29 11.10 -30.63
CA SER A 311 30.64 11.67 -30.61
C SER A 311 30.78 12.66 -29.47
N GLN A 312 31.88 12.55 -28.71
CA GLN A 312 32.23 13.52 -27.69
C GLN A 312 33.76 13.60 -27.53
N ASP A 313 34.25 14.73 -27.05
CA ASP A 313 35.67 14.89 -26.74
C ASP A 313 36.02 14.17 -25.44
N TYR A 314 37.17 13.51 -25.44
CA TYR A 314 37.75 12.84 -24.30
C TYR A 314 39.03 13.53 -23.88
N LYS A 315 39.17 13.81 -22.59
CA LYS A 315 40.45 14.14 -21.98
C LYS A 315 41.28 12.87 -21.91
N VAL A 316 42.53 12.96 -22.36
CA VAL A 316 43.45 11.83 -22.38
C VAL A 316 44.61 12.13 -21.44
N TYR A 317 44.88 11.20 -20.53
CA TYR A 317 46.04 11.24 -19.65
C TYR A 317 46.89 10.00 -19.87
N ARG A 318 48.18 10.17 -19.70
CA ARG A 318 49.20 9.13 -19.83
C ARG A 318 50.13 9.18 -18.63
N SER A 319 50.63 8.05 -18.14
CA SER A 319 51.75 8.08 -17.19
C SER A 319 52.93 8.85 -17.77
N HIS A 320 53.61 9.63 -16.92
CA HIS A 320 54.77 10.41 -17.33
C HIS A 320 55.88 9.49 -17.88
N ASN A 321 56.14 8.42 -17.14
CA ASN A 321 57.13 7.39 -17.47
C ASN A 321 56.46 6.11 -18.01
N LEU A 322 57.22 5.34 -18.77
CA LEU A 322 56.92 3.94 -19.07
C LEU A 322 56.93 3.12 -17.78
N LEU A 323 55.85 2.39 -17.53
CA LEU A 323 55.69 1.56 -16.34
C LEU A 323 55.61 0.09 -16.76
N ASN A 324 56.74 -0.61 -16.62
CA ASN A 324 56.84 -2.02 -17.02
C ASN A 324 56.03 -2.95 -16.10
N GLY A 325 55.83 -2.59 -14.84
CA GLY A 325 54.97 -3.35 -13.92
C GLY A 325 53.48 -3.20 -14.22
N SER A 326 52.68 -4.17 -13.76
CA SER A 326 51.27 -3.93 -13.49
C SER A 326 51.13 -2.99 -12.29
N ILE A 327 50.07 -2.18 -12.27
CA ILE A 327 49.84 -1.22 -11.19
C ILE A 327 48.35 -0.91 -11.08
N THR A 328 47.87 -0.73 -9.86
CA THR A 328 46.57 -0.10 -9.61
C THR A 328 46.76 1.40 -9.47
N ILE A 329 45.99 2.22 -10.18
CA ILE A 329 46.00 3.67 -9.99
C ILE A 329 44.63 4.10 -9.45
N THR A 330 44.64 4.70 -8.26
CA THR A 330 43.49 5.39 -7.68
C THR A 330 43.43 6.80 -8.25
N ILE A 331 42.33 7.13 -8.93
CA ILE A 331 42.05 8.48 -9.42
C ILE A 331 41.01 9.12 -8.51
N LYS A 332 41.20 10.40 -8.18
CA LYS A 332 40.20 11.27 -7.56
C LYS A 332 40.03 12.52 -8.41
#